data_AF-A0A958JEX2-F1
#
_entry.id   AF-A0A958JEX2-F1
#
_cell.length_a   1.000
_cell.length_b   1.000
_cell.length_c   1.000
_cell.angle_alpha   90.00
_cell.angle_beta   90.00
_cell.angle_gamma   90.00
#
_symmetry.space_group_name_H-M   'P 1'
#
loop_
_entity.id
_entity.type
_entity.pdbx_description
1 polymer ?
#
loop_
_entity_poly.entity_id
_entity_poly.type
_entity_poly.pdbx_seq_one_letter_code
_entity_poly.pdbx_strand_id
1 'polypeptide(L)' 'MRILDRSEVIQLTGLSKGTIRRLESEGRFPNRRQLSPQRIGWLESDVQQWLSELPTAKEQPIEEEESRNA' A
#
# COMPACT_ATOMS: atom_id res chain seq x y z
N MET A 1 -17.70 4.30 -2.04
CA MET A 1 -16.54 3.38 -2.11
C MET A 1 -16.21 3.11 -3.56
N ARG A 2 -15.01 3.49 -4.00
CA ARG A 2 -14.52 3.30 -5.37
C ARG A 2 -13.43 2.23 -5.38
N ILE A 3 -13.39 1.45 -6.47
CA ILE A 3 -12.34 0.47 -6.71
C ILE A 3 -11.45 0.99 -7.83
N LEU A 4 -10.15 0.92 -7.60
CA LEU A 4 -9.11 1.28 -8.55
C LEU A 4 -8.66 0.03 -9.31
N ASP A 5 -8.54 0.15 -10.62
CA ASP A 5 -7.85 -0.85 -11.42
C ASP A 5 -6.32 -0.73 -11.31
N ARG A 6 -5.59 -1.63 -11.96
CA ARG A 6 -4.12 -1.63 -11.89
C ARG A 6 -3.51 -0.36 -12.47
N SER A 7 -4.08 0.18 -13.53
CA SER A 7 -3.60 1.41 -14.16
C SER A 7 -3.82 2.61 -13.25
N GLU A 8 -5.01 2.70 -12.64
CA GLU A 8 -5.34 3.75 -11.67
C GLU A 8 -4.43 3.69 -10.45
N VAL A 9 -4.15 2.49 -9.91
CA VAL A 9 -3.20 2.34 -8.79
C VAL A 9 -1.79 2.78 -9.16
N ILE A 10 -1.32 2.45 -10.37
CA ILE A 10 -0.01 2.92 -10.86
C ILE A 10 0.03 4.44 -10.95
N GLN A 11 -1.02 5.06 -11.50
CA GLN A 11 -1.11 6.52 -11.61
C GLN A 11 -1.19 7.20 -10.23
N LEU A 12 -1.95 6.60 -9.31
CA LEU A 12 -2.15 7.15 -7.97
C LEU A 12 -0.90 7.04 -7.09
N THR A 13 -0.22 5.90 -7.14
CA THR A 13 0.96 5.64 -6.28
C THR A 13 2.28 6.07 -6.92
N GLY A 14 2.30 6.31 -8.23
CA GLY A 14 3.53 6.54 -9.00
C GLY A 14 4.44 5.31 -9.09
N LEU A 15 4.02 4.16 -8.57
CA LEU A 15 4.82 2.94 -8.54
C LEU A 15 4.64 2.11 -9.80
N SER A 16 5.73 1.49 -10.26
CA SER A 16 5.67 0.54 -11.37
C SER A 16 4.87 -0.71 -10.97
N LYS A 17 4.29 -1.39 -11.97
CA LYS A 17 3.63 -2.70 -11.79
C LYS A 17 4.51 -3.73 -11.08
N GLY A 18 5.82 -3.72 -11.35
CA GLY A 18 6.78 -4.63 -10.72
C GLY A 18 6.93 -4.34 -9.23
N THR A 19 7.03 -3.05 -8.89
CA THR A 19 7.09 -2.60 -7.49
C THR A 19 5.83 -2.96 -6.74
N ILE A 20 4.64 -2.71 -7.31
CA ILE A 20 3.36 -3.07 -6.68
C ILE A 20 3.30 -4.57 -6.42
N ARG A 21 3.65 -5.42 -7.41
CA ARG A 21 3.69 -6.88 -7.23
C ARG A 21 4.65 -7.31 -6.13
N ARG A 22 5.82 -6.68 -6.05
CA ARG A 22 6.81 -6.98 -5.01
C ARG A 22 6.27 -6.61 -3.63
N LEU A 23 5.70 -5.41 -3.48
CA LEU A 23 5.10 -4.99 -2.22
C LEU A 23 3.89 -5.85 -1.83
N GLU A 24 3.07 -6.29 -2.78
CA GLU A 24 2.01 -7.27 -2.54
C GLU A 24 2.59 -8.59 -2.01
N SER A 25 3.67 -9.11 -2.62
CA SER A 25 4.31 -10.34 -2.15
C SER A 25 4.98 -10.19 -0.78
N GLU A 26 5.42 -8.99 -0.43
CA GLU A 26 5.98 -8.64 0.87
C GLU A 26 4.89 -8.34 1.92
N GLY A 27 3.60 -8.34 1.54
CA GLY A 27 2.50 -7.96 2.43
C GLY A 27 2.50 -6.47 2.82
N ARG A 28 3.27 -5.64 2.10
CA ARG A 28 3.45 -4.21 2.34
C ARG A 28 2.56 -3.32 1.46
N PHE A 29 1.65 -3.91 0.71
CA PHE A 29 0.69 -3.21 -0.14
C PHE A 29 -0.72 -3.71 0.14
N PRO A 30 -1.77 -2.87 -0.04
CA PRO A 30 -3.15 -3.30 0.10
C PRO A 30 -3.49 -4.54 -0.72
N ASN A 31 -4.28 -5.44 -0.13
CA ASN A 31 -4.71 -6.66 -0.80
C ASN A 31 -5.66 -6.34 -1.96
N ARG A 32 -5.35 -6.90 -3.15
CA ARG A 32 -6.27 -6.86 -4.29
C ARG A 32 -7.56 -7.62 -3.97
N ARG A 33 -8.68 -7.05 -4.39
CA ARG A 33 -10.02 -7.64 -4.30
C ARG A 33 -10.46 -8.11 -5.68
N GLN A 34 -11.07 -9.30 -5.72
CA GLN A 34 -11.65 -9.84 -6.94
C GLN A 34 -13.04 -9.22 -7.13
N LEU A 35 -13.21 -8.44 -8.20
CA LEU A 35 -14.49 -7.83 -8.56
C LEU A 35 -15.30 -8.74 -9.49
N SER A 36 -14.58 -9.49 -10.34
CA SER A 36 -15.14 -10.49 -11.24
C SER A 36 -14.08 -11.54 -11.58
N PRO A 37 -14.42 -12.63 -12.29
CA PRO A 37 -13.44 -13.63 -12.72
C PRO A 37 -12.25 -13.06 -13.53
N GLN A 38 -12.46 -11.92 -14.20
CA GLN A 38 -11.46 -11.28 -15.07
C GLN A 38 -10.98 -9.92 -14.54
N ARG A 39 -11.62 -9.39 -13.48
CA ARG A 39 -11.28 -8.08 -12.92
C ARG A 39 -10.87 -8.18 -11.45
N ILE A 40 -9.68 -7.65 -11.19
CA ILE A 40 -9.14 -7.40 -9.86
C ILE A 40 -8.96 -5.90 -9.70
N GLY A 41 -9.10 -5.41 -8.47
CA GLY A 41 -8.87 -4.01 -8.15
C GLY A 41 -8.56 -3.81 -6.67
N TRP A 42 -8.23 -2.59 -6.29
CA TRP A 42 -7.92 -2.20 -4.92
C TRP A 42 -8.96 -1.19 -4.45
N LEU A 43 -9.33 -1.22 -3.17
CA LEU A 43 -10.14 -0.13 -2.64
C LEU A 43 -9.32 1.16 -2.67
N GLU A 44 -9.92 2.22 -3.20
CA GLU A 44 -9.31 3.56 -3.19
C GLU A 44 -8.93 3.97 -1.75
N SER A 45 -9.81 3.70 -0.79
CA SER A 45 -9.56 3.97 0.64
C SER A 45 -8.37 3.22 1.20
N ASP A 46 -8.21 1.93 0.88
CA ASP A 46 -7.07 1.12 1.36
C ASP A 46 -5.75 1.66 0.78
N VAL A 47 -5.74 2.07 -0.49
CA VAL A 47 -4.56 2.64 -1.16
C VAL A 47 -4.22 4.03 -0.61
N GLN A 48 -5.23 4.88 -0.37
CA GLN A 48 -5.02 6.20 0.22
C GLN A 48 -4.54 6.12 1.67
N GLN A 49 -5.08 5.18 2.44
CA GLN A 49 -4.62 4.93 3.80
C GLN A 49 -3.15 4.47 3.78
N TRP A 50 -2.82 3.50 2.94
CA TRP A 50 -1.43 3.05 2.78
C TRP A 50 -0.48 4.19 2.40
N LEU A 51 -0.87 5.07 1.47
CA LEU A 51 -0.07 6.25 1.11
C LEU A 51 0.14 7.20 2.29
N SER A 52 -0.84 7.31 3.18
CA SER A 52 -0.78 8.17 4.37
C SER A 52 0.05 7.56 5.50
N GLU A 53 0.18 6.24 5.53
CA GLU A 53 1.04 5.49 6.47
C GLU A 53 2.50 5.40 6.00
N LEU A 54 2.79 5.76 4.75
CA LEU A 54 4.16 5.77 4.25
C LEU A 54 4.99 6.79 5.06
N PRO A 55 6.20 6.41 5.50
CA PRO A 55 7.06 7.35 6.20
C PRO A 55 7.36 8.52 5.26
N THR A 56 7.09 9.73 5.74
CA THR A 56 7.51 10.94 5.04
C THR A 56 9.03 10.89 4.92
N ALA A 57 9.60 11.28 3.78
CA ALA A 57 11.05 11.27 3.57
C ALA A 57 11.86 12.10 4.62
N LYS A 58 11.18 12.86 5.48
CA LYS A 58 11.76 13.61 6.61
C LYS A 58 11.58 12.97 7.99
N GLU A 59 10.66 12.01 8.14
CA GLU A 59 10.40 11.34 9.41
C GLU A 59 10.74 9.86 9.25
N GLN A 60 12.03 9.57 9.39
CA GLN A 60 12.42 8.26 9.86
C GLN A 60 12.01 8.20 11.34
N PRO A 61 11.15 7.26 11.76
CA PRO A 61 10.97 7.00 13.17
C PRO A 61 12.35 6.65 13.71
N ILE A 62 12.88 7.52 14.56
CA ILE A 62 13.93 7.14 15.48
C ILE A 62 13.22 6.12 16.36
N GLU A 63 13.55 4.83 16.20
CA GLU A 63 13.16 3.80 17.16
C GLU A 63 13.88 4.12 18.47
N GLU A 64 13.31 5.04 19.25
CA GLU A 64 13.66 5.23 20.66
C GLU A 64 12.96 4.12 21.45
N GLU A 65 13.71 3.03 21.62
CA GLU A 65 13.95 2.30 22.87
C GLU A 65 13.15 2.81 24.08
N GLU A 66 12.17 2.03 24.57
CA GLU A 66 11.93 1.75 26.00
C GLU A 66 10.58 1.02 26.21
N SER A 67 10.61 -0.30 26.37
CA SER A 67 9.76 -1.05 27.33
C SER A 67 10.04 -2.55 27.32
N ARG A 68 11.21 -2.93 27.84
CA ARG A 68 11.43 -4.09 28.74
C ARG A 68 12.64 -3.69 29.59
N ASN A 69 12.51 -2.89 30.65
CA ASN A 69 11.89 -3.23 31.93
C ASN A 69 12.19 -4.68 32.35
N ALA A 70 13.35 -4.90 32.98
CA ALA A 70 13.54 -5.63 34.24
C ALA A 70 15.03 -5.65 34.63
#